data_AF-A0A510K9R3-F1
#
_entry.id   AF-A0A510K9R3-F1
#
_cell.length_a   1.000
_cell.length_b   1.000
_cell.length_c   1.000
_cell.angle_alpha   90.00
_cell.angle_beta   90.00
_cell.angle_gamma   90.00
#
_symmetry.space_group_name_H-M   'P 1'
#
loop_
_entity.id
_entity.type
_entity.pdbx_description
1 polymer ?
#
loop_
_entity_poly.entity_id
_entity_poly.type
_entity_poly.pdbx_seq_one_letter_code
_entity_poly.pdbx_strand_id
1 'polypeptide(L)'
;MEKIINVAQYIFNEYKRVTGEIIDEMKLQKLLYFSQRETIAILNKPLFNETFEGWKYGPVSREVRTSYTTDGINYETEDIKSESKYIINNVIQEYGALASWKLSALTHKEISWLNSRKGLKKEENGRIKIQTEDIREDAKKVRPYDYVWDMYYDEFDDYEAVV
;
A
#
# COMPACT_ATOMS: atom_id res chain seq x y z
N MET A 1 8.59 1.52 12.92
CA MET A 1 7.72 1.90 11.80
C MET A 1 8.59 2.62 10.81
N GLU A 2 8.33 2.42 9.53
CA GLU A 2 9.05 3.08 8.45
C GLU A 2 8.55 4.51 8.26
N LYS A 3 9.29 5.31 7.48
CA LYS A 3 8.80 6.58 6.92
C LYS A 3 8.14 6.31 5.58
N ILE A 4 7.03 6.97 5.29
CA ILE A 4 6.27 6.74 4.06
C ILE A 4 7.10 7.01 2.79
N ILE A 5 8.00 8.00 2.85
CA ILE A 5 8.92 8.36 1.75
C ILE A 5 9.96 7.26 1.48
N ASN A 6 10.48 6.60 2.52
CA ASN A 6 11.41 5.47 2.36
C ASN A 6 10.69 4.29 1.70
N VAL A 7 9.47 3.98 2.15
CA VAL A 7 8.64 2.92 1.55
C VAL A 7 8.30 3.22 0.10
N ALA A 8 7.91 4.47 -0.21
CA ALA A 8 7.62 4.89 -1.57
C ALA A 8 8.84 4.75 -2.49
N GLN A 9 10.03 5.14 -2.03
CA GLN A 9 11.26 4.97 -2.79
C GLN A 9 11.60 3.49 -3.00
N TYR A 10 11.40 2.66 -1.98
CA TYR A 10 11.60 1.22 -2.11
C TYR A 10 10.67 0.60 -3.16
N ILE A 11 9.36 0.88 -3.09
CA ILE A 11 8.38 0.40 -4.08
C ILE A 11 8.76 0.85 -5.48
N PHE A 12 9.17 2.12 -5.66
CA PHE A 12 9.60 2.65 -6.95
C PHE A 12 10.77 1.85 -7.53
N ASN A 13 11.82 1.64 -6.74
CA ASN A 13 13.01 0.91 -7.17
C ASN A 13 12.72 -0.55 -7.47
N GLU A 14 11.96 -1.20 -6.59
CA GLU A 14 11.64 -2.61 -6.70
C GLU A 14 10.71 -2.89 -7.89
N TYR A 15 9.70 -2.06 -8.11
CA TYR A 15 8.83 -2.16 -9.28
C TYR A 15 9.65 -2.04 -10.58
N LYS A 16 10.55 -1.06 -10.66
CA LYS A 16 11.44 -0.89 -11.82
C LYS A 16 12.38 -2.08 -12.01
N ARG A 17 12.91 -2.63 -10.91
CA ARG A 17 13.78 -3.81 -10.93
C ARG A 17 13.06 -5.04 -11.48
N VAL A 18 11.81 -5.25 -11.09
CA VAL A 18 11.03 -6.46 -11.45
C VAL A 18 10.40 -6.34 -12.84
N THR A 19 9.91 -5.15 -13.22
CA THR A 19 9.15 -4.96 -14.48
C THR A 19 9.98 -4.35 -15.61
N GLY A 20 11.09 -3.68 -15.29
CA GLY A 20 11.83 -2.84 -16.25
C GLY A 20 11.16 -1.49 -16.55
N GLU A 21 10.01 -1.20 -15.94
CA GLU A 21 9.22 0.01 -16.19
C GLU A 21 9.31 1.02 -15.04
N ILE A 22 9.14 2.30 -15.36
CA ILE A 22 8.98 3.33 -14.34
C ILE A 22 7.52 3.28 -13.88
N ILE A 23 7.31 3.05 -12.58
CA ILE A 23 5.98 3.07 -11.97
C ILE A 23 5.35 4.46 -12.11
N ASP A 24 4.09 4.55 -12.51
CA ASP A 24 3.38 5.84 -12.52
C ASP A 24 2.96 6.27 -11.11
N GLU A 25 2.77 7.57 -10.89
CA GLU A 25 2.40 8.14 -9.59
C GLU A 25 1.14 7.49 -9.01
N MET A 26 0.12 7.24 -9.84
CA MET A 26 -1.14 6.69 -9.36
C MET A 26 -0.93 5.25 -8.88
N LYS A 27 -0.22 4.42 -9.65
CA LYS A 27 0.13 3.05 -9.24
C LYS A 27 0.94 3.05 -7.95
N LEU A 28 1.96 3.91 -7.83
CA LEU A 28 2.76 4.02 -6.60
C LEU A 28 1.89 4.31 -5.38
N GLN A 29 0.95 5.26 -5.48
CA GLN A 29 0.04 5.59 -4.37
C GLN A 29 -0.86 4.40 -3.98
N LYS A 30 -1.28 3.55 -4.94
CA LYS A 30 -2.08 2.36 -4.63
C LYS A 30 -1.24 1.25 -4.01
N LEU A 31 -0.07 0.96 -4.55
CA LEU A 31 0.82 -0.03 -3.96
C LEU A 31 1.23 0.38 -2.54
N LEU A 32 1.47 1.67 -2.30
CA LEU A 32 1.78 2.20 -0.98
C LEU A 32 0.61 2.03 0.02
N TYR A 33 -0.63 2.25 -0.42
CA TYR A 33 -1.82 1.99 0.39
C TYR A 33 -1.99 0.50 0.70
N PHE A 34 -1.83 -0.38 -0.30
CA PHE A 34 -1.90 -1.82 -0.10
C PHE A 34 -0.76 -2.32 0.79
N SER A 35 0.46 -1.80 0.68
CA SER A 35 1.54 -2.12 1.61
C SER A 35 1.19 -1.80 3.07
N GLN A 36 0.51 -0.67 3.32
CA GLN A 36 0.03 -0.34 4.67
C GLN A 36 -1.04 -1.33 5.15
N ARG A 37 -2.05 -1.62 4.32
CA ARG A 37 -3.16 -2.51 4.68
C ARG A 37 -2.67 -3.95 4.92
N GLU A 38 -1.79 -4.46 4.07
CA GLU A 38 -1.30 -5.84 4.12
C GLU A 38 -0.33 -6.02 5.28
N THR A 39 0.50 -5.02 5.58
CA THR A 39 1.32 -5.03 6.81
C THR A 39 0.45 -5.08 8.06
N ILE A 40 -0.66 -4.34 8.08
CA ILE A 40 -1.62 -4.40 9.19
C ILE A 40 -2.28 -5.79 9.26
N ALA A 41 -2.64 -6.40 8.14
CA ALA A 41 -3.24 -7.73 8.12
C ALA A 41 -2.30 -8.81 8.69
N ILE A 42 -1.01 -8.73 8.34
CA ILE A 42 0.01 -9.73 8.72
C ILE A 42 0.52 -9.49 10.14
N LEU A 43 0.90 -8.25 10.49
CA LEU A 43 1.62 -7.94 11.73
C LEU A 43 0.76 -7.29 12.80
N ASN A 44 -0.51 -7.01 12.49
CA ASN A 44 -1.42 -6.21 13.31
C ASN A 44 -0.86 -4.82 13.69
N LYS A 45 0.11 -4.31 12.91
CA LYS A 45 0.82 -3.05 13.16
C LYS A 45 0.91 -2.25 11.85
N PRO A 46 0.85 -0.91 11.90
CA PRO A 46 1.01 -0.09 10.70
C PRO A 46 2.46 -0.15 10.19
N LEU A 47 2.64 -0.09 8.87
CA LEU A 47 3.94 0.02 8.22
C LEU A 47 4.58 1.38 8.52
N PHE A 48 3.78 2.44 8.39
CA PHE A 48 4.14 3.84 8.69
C PHE A 48 2.97 4.59 9.36
N ASN A 49 3.25 5.77 9.91
CA ASN A 49 2.27 6.58 10.67
C ASN A 49 1.55 7.64 9.82
N GLU A 50 2.17 7.99 8.70
CA GLU A 50 1.70 9.01 7.78
C GLU A 50 0.38 8.56 7.14
N THR A 51 -0.41 9.54 6.69
CA THR A 51 -1.81 9.34 6.33
C THR A 51 -2.04 9.62 4.85
N PHE A 52 -3.08 8.99 4.32
CA PHE A 52 -3.59 9.25 2.99
C PHE A 52 -4.80 10.19 3.05
N GLU A 53 -5.12 10.82 1.93
CA GLU A 53 -6.37 11.54 1.71
C GLU A 53 -7.26 10.77 0.73
N GLY A 54 -8.58 10.85 0.94
CA GLY A 54 -9.60 10.22 0.09
C GLY A 54 -9.83 10.93 -1.24
N TRP A 55 -8.89 10.84 -2.17
CA TRP A 55 -9.03 11.49 -3.49
C TRP A 55 -9.95 10.70 -4.43
N LYS A 56 -10.38 11.34 -5.53
CA LYS A 56 -11.38 10.77 -6.46
C LYS A 56 -10.95 9.47 -7.15
N TYR A 57 -9.64 9.23 -7.25
CA TYR A 57 -9.05 8.01 -7.81
C TYR A 57 -8.40 7.12 -6.74
N GLY A 58 -8.84 7.25 -5.50
CA GLY A 58 -8.38 6.44 -4.38
C GLY A 58 -7.50 7.20 -3.38
N PRO A 59 -6.93 6.50 -2.40
CA PRO A 59 -6.00 7.04 -1.39
C PRO A 59 -4.78 7.73 -2.01
N VAL A 60 -4.39 8.89 -1.49
CA VAL A 60 -3.19 9.65 -1.91
C VAL A 60 -2.47 10.23 -0.70
N SER A 61 -1.18 9.94 -0.55
CA SER A 61 -0.30 10.70 0.34
C SER A 61 0.17 11.96 -0.36
N ARG A 62 -0.14 13.13 0.21
CA ARG A 62 0.31 14.42 -0.32
C ARG A 62 1.82 14.57 -0.30
N GLU A 63 2.47 13.99 0.70
CA GLU A 63 3.92 14.01 0.84
C GLU A 63 4.58 13.28 -0.33
N VAL A 64 4.17 12.05 -0.59
CA VAL A 64 4.68 11.25 -1.71
C VAL A 64 4.31 11.87 -3.06
N ARG A 65 3.11 12.42 -3.20
CA ARG A 65 2.69 13.12 -4.43
C ARG A 65 3.59 14.33 -4.74
N THR A 66 4.00 15.06 -3.71
CA THR A 66 4.82 16.28 -3.87
C THR A 66 6.27 15.93 -4.19
N SER A 67 6.76 14.78 -3.71
CA SER A 67 8.15 14.34 -3.94
C SER A 67 8.32 13.39 -5.12
N TYR A 68 7.26 12.82 -5.68
CA TYR A 68 7.34 11.91 -6.82
C TYR A 68 7.90 12.59 -8.09
N THR A 69 8.85 11.92 -8.74
CA THR A 69 9.43 12.29 -10.04
C THR A 69 9.60 11.06 -10.93
N THR A 70 9.98 11.25 -12.19
CA THR A 70 10.31 10.15 -13.10
C THR A 70 11.57 9.38 -12.72
N ASP A 71 12.42 9.96 -11.86
CA ASP A 71 13.67 9.35 -11.40
C ASP A 71 13.56 8.74 -10.00
N GLY A 72 12.40 8.90 -9.33
CA GLY A 72 12.15 8.40 -7.99
C GLY A 72 11.53 9.46 -7.06
N ILE A 73 11.69 9.27 -5.76
CA ILE A 73 11.25 10.21 -4.73
C ILE A 73 12.34 11.26 -4.51
N ASN A 74 12.02 12.52 -4.80
CA ASN A 74 12.90 13.67 -4.56
C ASN A 74 12.93 14.05 -3.07
N TYR A 75 13.49 13.15 -2.27
CA TYR A 75 13.72 13.30 -0.84
C TYR A 75 14.93 12.46 -0.43
N GLU A 76 15.61 12.83 0.65
CA GLU A 76 16.63 11.96 1.24
C GLU A 76 15.94 10.73 1.85
N THR A 77 16.21 9.56 1.30
CA THR A 77 15.58 8.31 1.74
C THR A 77 16.60 7.38 2.38
N GLU A 78 16.13 6.66 3.39
CA GLU A 78 16.91 5.64 4.08
C GLU A 78 16.41 4.25 3.69
N ASP A 79 17.25 3.24 3.89
CA ASP A 79 16.82 1.86 3.70
C ASP A 79 15.74 1.45 4.71
N ILE A 80 14.84 0.57 4.29
CA ILE A 80 13.77 0.02 5.15
C ILE A 80 14.11 -1.37 5.66
N LYS A 81 13.43 -1.83 6.72
CA LYS A 81 13.67 -3.14 7.31
C LYS A 81 13.37 -4.29 6.36
N SER A 82 14.10 -5.40 6.49
CA SER A 82 13.90 -6.60 5.67
C SER A 82 12.47 -7.18 5.75
N GLU A 83 11.84 -7.15 6.93
CA GLU A 83 10.44 -7.56 7.13
C GLU A 83 9.48 -6.70 6.29
N SER A 84 9.67 -5.37 6.33
CA SER A 84 8.92 -4.42 5.50
C SER A 84 9.10 -4.72 4.01
N LYS A 85 10.34 -4.93 3.56
CA LYS A 85 10.65 -5.28 2.16
C LYS A 85 9.93 -6.55 1.73
N TYR A 86 9.96 -7.58 2.57
CA TYR A 86 9.32 -8.86 2.27
C TYR A 86 7.83 -8.73 1.98
N ILE A 87 7.10 -8.03 2.86
CA ILE A 87 5.66 -7.79 2.70
C ILE A 87 5.39 -6.94 1.46
N ILE A 88 6.17 -5.88 1.25
CA ILE A 88 6.04 -5.01 0.08
C ILE A 88 6.27 -5.79 -1.22
N ASN A 89 7.22 -6.72 -1.24
CA ASN A 89 7.49 -7.54 -2.41
C ASN A 89 6.29 -8.44 -2.74
N ASN A 90 5.66 -9.08 -1.75
CA ASN A 90 4.42 -9.82 -1.96
C ASN A 90 3.29 -8.93 -2.50
N VAL A 91 3.17 -7.69 -2.00
CA VAL A 91 2.22 -6.69 -2.53
C VAL A 91 2.53 -6.33 -3.98
N ILE A 92 3.80 -6.16 -4.35
CA ILE A 92 4.21 -5.89 -5.74
C ILE A 92 3.89 -7.10 -6.63
N GLN A 93 4.09 -8.33 -6.16
CA GLN A 93 3.75 -9.54 -6.94
C GLN A 93 2.24 -9.67 -7.18
N GLU A 94 1.41 -9.45 -6.15
CA GLU A 94 -0.05 -9.51 -6.27
C GLU A 94 -0.60 -8.39 -7.18
N TYR A 95 -0.20 -7.15 -6.91
CA TYR A 95 -0.89 -5.97 -7.47
C TYR A 95 -0.11 -5.25 -8.55
N GLY A 96 1.21 -5.44 -8.65
CA GLY A 96 2.10 -4.66 -9.53
C GLY A 96 1.75 -4.79 -11.01
N ALA A 97 1.36 -5.98 -11.45
CA ALA A 97 0.96 -6.24 -12.84
C ALA A 97 -0.40 -5.60 -13.21
N LEU A 98 -1.22 -5.20 -12.23
CA LEU A 98 -2.52 -4.60 -12.50
C LEU A 98 -2.38 -3.18 -13.05
N ALA A 99 -3.28 -2.84 -13.98
CA ALA A 99 -3.38 -1.47 -14.47
C ALA A 99 -3.83 -0.52 -13.34
N SER A 100 -3.36 0.72 -13.37
CA SER A 100 -3.55 1.71 -12.30
C SER A 100 -5.04 2.01 -12.04
N TRP A 101 -5.87 2.00 -13.09
CA TRP A 101 -7.34 2.16 -12.95
C TRP A 101 -8.00 0.98 -12.21
N LYS A 102 -7.47 -0.25 -12.38
CA LYS A 102 -7.96 -1.44 -11.69
C LYS A 102 -7.59 -1.38 -10.21
N LEU A 103 -6.39 -0.91 -9.88
CA LEU A 103 -5.99 -0.62 -8.50
C LEU A 103 -6.87 0.46 -7.85
N SER A 104 -7.19 1.54 -8.57
CA SER A 104 -8.14 2.55 -8.11
C SER A 104 -9.51 1.92 -7.82
N ALA A 105 -10.04 1.10 -8.72
CA ALA A 105 -11.31 0.40 -8.54
C ALA A 105 -11.32 -0.55 -7.32
N LEU A 106 -10.18 -1.18 -7.00
CA LEU A 106 -10.02 -1.95 -5.76
C LEU A 106 -10.10 -1.02 -4.54
N THR A 107 -9.32 0.06 -4.51
CA THR A 107 -9.33 0.99 -3.37
C THR A 107 -10.69 1.67 -3.15
N HIS A 108 -11.54 1.78 -4.17
CA HIS A 108 -12.88 2.36 -4.01
C HIS A 108 -13.87 1.44 -3.29
N LYS A 109 -13.53 0.15 -3.12
CA LYS A 109 -14.33 -0.82 -2.36
C LYS A 109 -13.97 -0.83 -0.87
N GLU A 110 -12.88 -0.18 -0.51
CA GLU A 110 -12.34 -0.12 0.85
C GLU A 110 -13.13 0.88 1.70
N ILE A 111 -13.47 0.49 2.94
CA ILE A 111 -14.28 1.33 3.82
C ILE A 111 -13.52 2.58 4.26
N SER A 112 -12.19 2.50 4.32
CA SER A 112 -11.31 3.63 4.62
C SER A 112 -11.39 4.73 3.58
N TRP A 113 -11.42 4.37 2.29
CA TRP A 113 -11.64 5.32 1.23
C TRP A 113 -13.07 5.87 1.26
N LEU A 114 -14.08 5.01 1.41
CA LEU A 114 -15.49 5.43 1.46
C LEU A 114 -15.76 6.41 2.62
N ASN A 115 -15.24 6.12 3.80
CA ASN A 115 -15.40 6.96 5.00
C ASN A 115 -14.77 8.33 4.81
N SER A 116 -13.56 8.40 4.24
CA SER A 116 -12.90 9.67 3.94
C SER A 116 -13.60 10.51 2.85
N ARG A 117 -14.60 9.96 2.16
CA ARG A 117 -15.36 10.65 1.11
C ARG A 117 -16.81 10.97 1.45
N LYS A 118 -17.24 10.68 2.68
CA LYS A 118 -18.57 11.08 3.17
C LYS A 118 -18.77 12.59 3.01
N GLY A 119 -19.83 12.97 2.31
CA GLY A 119 -20.17 14.38 2.04
C GLY A 119 -19.46 15.01 0.83
N LEU A 120 -18.61 14.28 0.10
CA LEU A 120 -17.95 14.78 -1.11
C LEU A 120 -18.68 14.32 -2.38
N LYS A 121 -18.64 15.16 -3.43
CA LYS A 121 -19.07 14.78 -4.78
C LYS A 121 -18.06 13.83 -5.41
N LYS A 122 -18.52 13.05 -6.39
CA LYS A 122 -17.71 12.04 -7.10
C LYS A 122 -16.39 12.60 -7.65
N GLU A 123 -16.43 13.79 -8.25
CA GLU A 123 -15.26 14.40 -8.91
C GLU A 123 -14.36 15.23 -7.99
N GLU A 124 -14.73 15.39 -6.72
CA GLU A 124 -13.96 16.20 -5.77
C GLU A 124 -12.80 15.39 -5.17
N ASN A 125 -11.62 16.01 -5.14
CA ASN A 125 -10.52 15.50 -4.33
C ASN A 125 -10.84 15.77 -2.86
N GLY A 126 -10.84 14.72 -2.05
CA GLY A 126 -11.02 14.83 -0.61
C GLY A 126 -9.75 15.31 0.09
N ARG A 127 -9.94 16.12 1.13
CA ARG A 127 -8.87 16.52 2.08
C ARG A 127 -8.99 15.80 3.42
N ILE A 128 -10.01 14.97 3.57
CA ILE A 128 -10.24 14.19 4.77
C ILE A 128 -9.20 13.07 4.79
N LYS A 129 -8.46 13.00 5.90
CA LYS A 129 -7.46 11.97 6.13
C LYS A 129 -8.15 10.63 6.34
N ILE A 130 -7.69 9.61 5.63
CA ILE A 130 -8.05 8.22 5.86
C ILE A 130 -7.49 7.82 7.22
N GLN A 131 -8.36 7.33 8.10
CA GLN A 131 -7.97 6.90 9.44
C GLN A 131 -7.30 5.53 9.36
N THR A 132 -6.21 5.34 10.10
CA THR A 132 -5.53 4.04 10.17
C THR A 132 -6.47 2.94 10.67
N GLU A 133 -7.40 3.28 11.58
CA GLU A 133 -8.40 2.32 12.08
C GLU A 133 -9.33 1.81 10.98
N ASP A 134 -9.74 2.68 10.05
CA ASP A 134 -10.51 2.24 8.90
C ASP A 134 -9.69 1.28 8.02
N ILE A 135 -8.38 1.53 7.85
CA ILE A 135 -7.49 0.62 7.13
C ILE A 135 -7.36 -0.73 7.88
N ARG A 136 -7.43 -0.74 9.21
CA ARG A 136 -7.48 -2.00 9.99
C ARG A 136 -8.74 -2.80 9.69
N GLU A 137 -9.89 -2.15 9.56
CA GLU A 137 -11.13 -2.84 9.17
C GLU A 137 -11.08 -3.39 7.75
N ASP A 138 -10.39 -2.69 6.85
CA ASP A 138 -10.12 -3.19 5.51
C ASP A 138 -9.16 -4.39 5.52
N ALA A 139 -8.12 -4.35 6.36
CA ALA A 139 -7.14 -5.43 6.51
C ALA A 139 -7.76 -6.75 6.97
N LYS A 140 -8.82 -6.72 7.81
CA LYS A 140 -9.54 -7.93 8.27
C LYS A 140 -10.19 -8.74 7.14
N LYS A 141 -10.42 -8.13 5.97
CA LYS A 141 -11.07 -8.78 4.82
C LYS A 141 -10.06 -9.41 3.85
N VAL A 142 -8.77 -9.14 4.07
CA VAL A 142 -7.69 -9.65 3.23
C VAL A 142 -7.20 -10.95 3.84
N ARG A 143 -6.92 -11.94 2.98
CA ARG A 143 -6.18 -13.14 3.35
C ARG A 143 -4.82 -13.05 2.66
N PRO A 144 -3.78 -12.52 3.33
CA PRO A 144 -2.49 -12.29 2.70
C PRO A 144 -1.87 -13.59 2.19
N TYR A 145 -1.31 -13.53 0.99
CA TYR A 145 -0.65 -14.66 0.34
C TYR A 145 0.85 -14.41 0.25
N ASP A 146 1.63 -15.44 0.55
CA ASP A 146 3.07 -15.45 0.44
C ASP A 146 3.49 -16.12 -0.86
N TYR A 147 3.97 -15.32 -1.82
CA TYR A 147 4.39 -15.81 -3.14
C TYR A 147 5.74 -16.52 -3.13
N VAL A 148 6.51 -16.38 -2.06
CA VAL A 148 7.80 -17.09 -1.93
C VAL A 148 7.56 -18.53 -1.52
N TRP A 149 6.59 -18.75 -0.62
CA TRP A 149 6.26 -20.08 -0.11
C TRP A 149 5.04 -20.72 -0.76
N ASP A 150 4.35 -19.99 -1.64
CA ASP A 150 3.12 -20.44 -2.33
C ASP A 150 2.00 -20.80 -1.34
N MET A 151 1.90 -20.08 -0.23
CA MET A 151 1.01 -20.37 0.91
C MET A 151 0.35 -19.11 1.46
N TYR A 152 -0.78 -19.26 2.16
CA TYR A 152 -1.36 -18.16 2.93
C TYR A 152 -0.65 -18.00 4.28
N TYR A 153 -0.61 -16.77 4.80
CA TYR A 153 0.04 -16.50 6.09
C TYR A 153 -0.60 -17.27 7.26
N ASP A 154 -1.92 -17.48 7.23
CA ASP A 154 -2.64 -18.24 8.26
C ASP A 154 -2.32 -19.75 8.24
N GLU A 155 -1.82 -20.28 7.12
CA GLU A 155 -1.42 -21.69 7.00
C GLU A 155 -0.09 -21.99 7.70
N PHE A 156 0.72 -20.97 8.01
CA PHE A 156 1.93 -21.15 8.83
C PHE A 156 1.60 -21.29 10.32
N ASP A 157 0.62 -20.52 10.80
CA ASP A 157 0.18 -20.59 12.20
C ASP A 157 -0.38 -21.98 12.53
N ASP A 158 -1.11 -22.58 11.59
CA ASP A 158 -1.59 -23.96 11.70
C ASP A 158 -0.46 -24.98 11.68
N TYR A 159 0.64 -24.71 10.98
CA TYR A 159 1.80 -25.60 10.96
C TYR A 159 2.56 -25.55 12.29
N GLU A 160 2.85 -24.36 12.82
CA GLU A 160 3.54 -24.22 14.12
C GLU A 160 2.71 -24.73 15.30
N ALA A 161 1.38 -24.71 15.22
CA ALA A 161 0.50 -25.23 16.26
C ALA A 161 0.48 -26.77 16.36
N VAL A 162 1.02 -27.49 15.37
CA VAL A 162 0.97 -28.96 15.27
C VAL A 162 2.34 -29.62 15.50
N VAL A 163 3.42 -28.84 15.65
CA VAL A 163 4.79 -29.32 15.90
C VAL A 163 5.18 -29.20 17.37
#